data_AF-A0A6A7GES5-F1
#
_entry.id   AF-A0A6A7GES5-F1
#
_cell.length_a   1.000
_cell.length_b   1.000
_cell.length_c   1.000
_cell.angle_alpha   90.00
_cell.angle_beta   90.00
_cell.angle_gamma   90.00
#
_symmetry.space_group_name_H-M   'P 1'
#
loop_
_entity.id
_entity.type
_entity.pdbx_description
1 polymer ?
#
loop_
_entity_poly.entity_id
_entity_poly.type
_entity_poly.pdbx_seq_one_letter_code
_entity_poly.pdbx_strand_id
1 'polypeptide(L)'
;DLFRKGDVDYTKSFQVTDSHLTIPTISGLPIVLDSKITGTIGLKMNGNFVAQSLTNFNVEGHLHPSAAFEVDGLMIVDAHVAKTGVKMSSTLHTSTFLDGKLQIADGKVVDIVINSPEDKVEILDVKGEFFYLIDDQEVRKEVAGEKEFAGCTSGVLGMALCGSMKYTPSTETSPLFPGSGPFGVDLYLEKTGTQTGYILQFKHETNKLELVIDTPGSQNDH
;
A
#
# COMPACT_ATOMS: atom_id res chain seq x y z
N ASP A 1 -6.22 1.12 -39.43
CA ASP A 1 -6.25 0.85 -37.98
C ASP A 1 -4.94 0.26 -37.51
N LEU A 2 -4.31 0.90 -36.54
CA LEU A 2 -3.10 0.42 -35.87
C LEU A 2 -3.51 -0.19 -34.53
N PHE A 3 -3.35 -1.51 -34.38
CA PHE A 3 -3.57 -2.25 -33.14
C PHE A 3 -2.22 -2.58 -32.50
N ARG A 4 -2.03 -2.21 -31.24
CA ARG A 4 -0.79 -2.51 -30.51
C ARG A 4 -1.11 -2.92 -29.08
N LYS A 5 -0.65 -4.11 -28.69
CA LYS A 5 -0.70 -4.58 -27.31
C LYS A 5 0.64 -4.28 -26.63
N GLY A 6 0.59 -3.75 -25.42
CA GLY A 6 1.75 -3.49 -24.57
C GLY A 6 1.62 -4.21 -23.24
N ASP A 7 2.73 -4.78 -22.77
CA ASP A 7 2.87 -5.37 -21.45
C ASP A 7 4.21 -4.90 -20.89
N VAL A 8 4.19 -4.33 -19.70
CA VAL A 8 5.34 -3.76 -19.01
C VAL A 8 5.27 -4.19 -17.55
N ASP A 9 6.27 -4.93 -17.10
CA ASP A 9 6.51 -5.23 -15.68
C ASP A 9 7.87 -4.62 -15.29
N TYR A 10 7.82 -3.64 -14.38
CA TYR A 10 9.00 -2.98 -13.86
C TYR A 10 9.04 -3.16 -12.35
N THR A 11 10.13 -3.73 -11.84
CA THR A 11 10.37 -3.87 -10.41
C THR A 11 11.79 -3.43 -10.08
N LYS A 12 11.93 -2.64 -9.01
CA LYS A 12 13.22 -2.15 -8.52
C LYS A 12 13.31 -2.25 -7.01
N SER A 13 14.30 -3.00 -6.53
CA SER A 13 14.64 -3.07 -5.11
C SER A 13 15.88 -2.22 -4.82
N PHE A 14 15.93 -1.65 -3.62
CA PHE A 14 17.04 -0.85 -3.13
C PHE A 14 17.19 -1.01 -1.61
N GLN A 15 18.42 -0.86 -1.14
CA GLN A 15 18.74 -0.77 0.28
C GLN A 15 19.02 0.69 0.60
N VAL A 16 18.28 1.26 1.55
CA VAL A 16 18.43 2.66 1.97
C VAL A 16 19.58 2.77 2.95
N THR A 17 19.58 1.91 3.97
CA THR A 17 20.55 1.94 5.07
C THR A 17 20.86 0.53 5.54
N ASP A 18 22.11 0.30 5.90
CA ASP A 18 22.60 -0.87 6.62
C ASP A 18 23.71 -0.39 7.55
N SER A 19 23.42 -0.33 8.85
CA SER A 19 24.32 0.21 9.86
C SER A 19 24.52 -0.81 10.98
N HIS A 20 25.77 -0.96 11.38
CA HIS A 20 26.23 -1.85 12.44
C HIS A 20 27.06 -1.05 13.44
N LEU A 21 26.70 -1.12 14.72
CA LEU A 21 27.41 -0.42 15.78
C LEU A 21 27.60 -1.34 16.98
N THR A 22 28.85 -1.48 17.43
CA THR A 22 29.20 -2.22 18.64
C THR A 22 29.69 -1.25 19.71
N ILE A 23 29.05 -1.26 20.89
CA ILE A 23 29.33 -0.37 22.01
C ILE A 23 29.78 -1.23 23.22
N PRO A 24 30.99 -1.02 23.76
CA PRO A 24 31.40 -1.70 24.98
C PRO A 24 30.64 -1.12 26.18
N THR A 25 30.12 -1.98 27.05
CA THR A 25 29.44 -1.56 28.29
C THR A 25 30.36 -1.63 29.51
N ILE A 26 29.94 -1.03 30.62
CA ILE A 26 30.69 -1.05 31.89
C ILE A 26 30.86 -2.46 32.49
N SER A 27 30.03 -3.44 32.07
CA SER A 27 30.16 -4.83 32.51
C SER A 27 31.22 -5.61 31.74
N GLY A 28 31.82 -5.00 30.70
CA GLY A 28 32.74 -5.66 29.78
C GLY A 28 32.05 -6.44 28.66
N LEU A 29 30.71 -6.51 28.65
CA LEU A 29 29.94 -7.14 27.59
C LEU A 29 29.61 -6.11 26.48
N PRO A 30 29.84 -6.41 25.20
CA PRO A 30 29.43 -5.53 24.11
C PRO A 30 27.91 -5.55 23.91
N ILE A 31 27.35 -4.38 23.62
CA ILE A 31 26.04 -4.23 22.97
C ILE A 31 26.27 -4.07 21.47
N VAL A 32 25.56 -4.86 20.67
CA VAL A 32 25.53 -4.78 19.20
C VAL A 32 24.19 -4.20 18.78
N LEU A 33 24.23 -3.20 17.90
CA LEU A 33 23.07 -2.54 17.30
C LEU A 33 23.14 -2.70 15.79
N ASP A 34 22.14 -3.35 15.20
CA ASP A 34 21.96 -3.42 13.75
C ASP A 34 20.70 -2.68 13.34
N SER A 35 20.78 -1.94 12.25
CA SER A 35 19.62 -1.31 11.62
C SER A 35 19.68 -1.47 10.11
N LYS A 36 18.62 -2.02 9.52
CA LYS A 36 18.51 -2.27 8.09
C LYS A 36 17.21 -1.71 7.55
N ILE A 37 17.29 -0.98 6.44
CA ILE A 37 16.13 -0.41 5.75
C ILE A 37 16.20 -0.79 4.28
N THR A 38 15.21 -1.52 3.80
CA THR A 38 15.09 -1.95 2.40
C THR A 38 13.75 -1.53 1.81
N GLY A 39 13.73 -1.31 0.51
CA GLY A 39 12.54 -0.91 -0.24
C GLY A 39 12.46 -1.60 -1.60
N THR A 40 11.26 -1.85 -2.07
CA THR A 40 10.96 -2.34 -3.41
C THR A 40 9.78 -1.57 -3.97
N ILE A 41 9.91 -1.11 -5.21
CA ILE A 41 8.82 -0.51 -5.97
C ILE A 41 8.52 -1.36 -7.20
N GLY A 42 7.25 -1.53 -7.51
CA GLY A 42 6.74 -2.31 -8.63
C GLY A 42 5.71 -1.51 -9.43
N LEU A 43 5.73 -1.67 -10.74
CA LEU A 43 4.73 -1.15 -11.66
C LEU A 43 4.45 -2.19 -12.74
N LYS A 44 3.24 -2.74 -12.74
CA LYS A 44 2.77 -3.59 -13.83
C LYS A 44 1.73 -2.84 -14.64
N MET A 45 1.88 -2.83 -15.96
CA MET A 45 0.96 -2.19 -16.88
C MET A 45 0.74 -3.09 -18.09
N ASN A 46 -0.51 -3.36 -18.40
CA ASN A 46 -0.92 -4.11 -19.58
C ASN A 46 -2.02 -3.35 -20.30
N GLY A 47 -1.99 -3.30 -21.62
CA GLY A 47 -3.00 -2.55 -22.35
C GLY A 47 -3.02 -2.78 -23.85
N ASN A 48 -4.16 -2.44 -24.44
CA ASN A 48 -4.42 -2.48 -25.86
C ASN A 48 -4.66 -1.06 -26.36
N PHE A 49 -3.92 -0.68 -27.40
CA PHE A 49 -4.05 0.60 -28.08
C PHE A 49 -4.61 0.36 -29.48
N VAL A 50 -5.70 1.05 -29.81
CA VAL A 50 -6.36 0.97 -31.12
C VAL A 50 -6.50 2.38 -31.67
N ALA A 51 -5.73 2.72 -32.70
CA ALA A 51 -5.84 4.00 -33.40
C ALA A 51 -6.44 3.83 -34.80
N GLN A 52 -7.49 4.59 -35.06
CA GLN A 52 -8.09 4.74 -36.39
C GLN A 52 -7.46 5.92 -37.14
N SER A 53 -7.10 6.99 -36.41
CA SER A 53 -6.35 8.15 -36.90
C SER A 53 -5.53 8.79 -35.77
N LEU A 54 -4.75 9.84 -36.06
CA LEU A 54 -4.03 10.62 -35.04
C LEU A 54 -4.96 11.34 -34.05
N THR A 55 -6.22 11.53 -34.43
CA THR A 55 -7.25 12.23 -33.65
C THR A 55 -8.32 11.29 -33.09
N ASN A 56 -8.34 10.02 -33.53
CA ASN A 56 -9.33 9.01 -33.14
C ASN A 56 -8.62 7.75 -32.66
N PHE A 57 -8.54 7.57 -31.35
CA PHE A 57 -7.90 6.41 -30.75
C PHE A 57 -8.53 6.02 -29.41
N ASN A 58 -8.47 4.73 -29.14
CA ASN A 58 -8.94 4.09 -27.92
C ASN A 58 -7.77 3.43 -27.22
N VAL A 59 -7.71 3.61 -25.91
CA VAL A 59 -6.72 2.99 -25.03
C VAL A 59 -7.48 2.25 -23.96
N GLU A 60 -7.24 0.96 -23.82
CA GLU A 60 -7.74 0.15 -22.72
C GLU A 60 -6.54 -0.44 -22.01
N GLY A 61 -6.51 -0.37 -20.68
CA GLY A 61 -5.38 -0.91 -19.97
C GLY A 61 -5.60 -0.99 -18.48
N HIS A 62 -4.76 -1.80 -17.87
CA HIS A 62 -4.72 -2.01 -16.44
C HIS A 62 -3.35 -1.63 -15.89
N LEU A 63 -3.36 -1.09 -14.68
CA LEU A 63 -2.21 -0.50 -14.02
C LEU A 63 -2.20 -0.97 -12.57
N HIS A 64 -1.12 -1.63 -12.17
CA HIS A 64 -0.89 -2.09 -10.80
C HIS A 64 0.42 -1.49 -10.26
N PRO A 65 0.37 -0.31 -9.62
CA PRO A 65 1.48 0.17 -8.82
C PRO A 65 1.55 -0.57 -7.48
N SER A 66 2.75 -0.91 -7.06
CA SER A 66 3.00 -1.49 -5.74
C SER A 66 4.31 -0.97 -5.13
N ALA A 67 4.37 -0.96 -3.80
CA ALA A 67 5.61 -0.73 -3.07
C ALA A 67 5.64 -1.52 -1.76
N ALA A 68 6.85 -1.85 -1.31
CA ALA A 68 7.11 -2.56 -0.07
C ALA A 68 8.35 -1.95 0.59
N PHE A 69 8.27 -1.68 1.88
CA PHE A 69 9.40 -1.24 2.70
C PHE A 69 9.52 -2.12 3.94
N GLU A 70 10.75 -2.40 4.34
CA GLU A 70 11.08 -3.19 5.52
C GLU A 70 12.13 -2.43 6.33
N VAL A 71 11.88 -2.31 7.63
CA VAL A 71 12.73 -1.65 8.61
C VAL A 71 12.98 -2.63 9.74
N ASP A 72 14.22 -3.09 9.85
CA ASP A 72 14.66 -3.96 10.94
C ASP A 72 15.60 -3.20 11.88
N GLY A 73 15.34 -3.36 13.17
CA GLY A 73 16.21 -2.91 14.25
C GLY A 73 16.52 -4.08 15.18
N LEU A 74 17.78 -4.23 15.55
CA LEU A 74 18.25 -5.33 16.38
C LEU A 74 19.21 -4.80 17.44
N MET A 75 18.96 -5.17 18.69
CA MET A 75 19.83 -4.87 19.82
C MET A 75 20.17 -6.18 20.54
N ILE A 76 21.46 -6.49 20.64
CA ILE A 76 21.96 -7.72 21.23
C ILE A 76 23.02 -7.41 22.30
N VAL A 77 23.02 -8.17 23.38
CA VAL A 77 24.16 -8.32 24.29
C VAL A 77 24.79 -9.69 24.02
N ASP A 78 26.09 -9.70 23.72
CA ASP A 78 26.85 -10.91 23.45
C ASP A 78 27.81 -11.20 24.62
N ALA A 79 27.60 -12.32 25.31
CA ALA A 79 28.44 -12.78 26.41
C ALA A 79 29.40 -13.92 26.03
N HIS A 80 29.58 -14.19 24.73
CA HIS A 80 30.34 -15.31 24.15
C HIS A 80 29.77 -16.71 24.43
N VAL A 81 29.27 -16.94 25.65
CA VAL A 81 28.62 -18.20 26.08
C VAL A 81 27.10 -18.18 25.96
N ALA A 82 26.50 -16.99 25.86
CA ALA A 82 25.08 -16.77 25.71
C ALA A 82 24.84 -15.46 24.96
N LYS A 83 23.75 -15.41 24.18
CA LYS A 83 23.34 -14.22 23.46
C LYS A 83 21.89 -13.89 23.78
N THR A 84 21.62 -12.64 24.11
CA THR A 84 20.25 -12.17 24.30
C THR A 84 20.02 -10.83 23.64
N GLY A 85 18.81 -10.58 23.15
CA GLY A 85 18.51 -9.34 22.48
C GLY A 85 17.04 -9.12 22.23
N VAL A 86 16.76 -8.01 21.55
CA VAL A 86 15.44 -7.64 21.07
C VAL A 86 15.55 -7.26 19.61
N LYS A 87 14.63 -7.77 18.79
CA LYS A 87 14.46 -7.43 17.39
C LYS A 87 13.11 -6.77 17.19
N MET A 88 13.09 -5.69 16.43
CA MET A 88 11.89 -5.03 15.92
C MET A 88 11.94 -5.11 14.40
N SER A 89 10.87 -5.58 13.78
CA SER A 89 10.72 -5.60 12.32
C SER A 89 9.43 -4.89 11.95
N SER A 90 9.51 -3.91 11.07
CA SER A 90 8.37 -3.14 10.57
C SER A 90 8.29 -3.23 9.07
N THR A 91 7.14 -3.62 8.56
CA THR A 91 6.84 -3.73 7.13
C THR A 91 5.78 -2.73 6.75
N LEU A 92 5.89 -2.17 5.55
CA LEU A 92 4.91 -1.31 4.93
C LEU A 92 4.68 -1.79 3.51
N HIS A 93 3.43 -2.10 3.17
CA HIS A 93 3.02 -2.55 1.85
C HIS A 93 1.95 -1.62 1.28
N THR A 94 2.00 -1.38 -0.02
CA THR A 94 0.96 -0.69 -0.78
C THR A 94 0.81 -1.38 -2.13
N SER A 95 -0.44 -1.65 -2.54
CA SER A 95 -0.72 -2.36 -3.79
C SER A 95 -2.08 -1.97 -4.32
N THR A 96 -2.10 -1.02 -5.25
CA THR A 96 -3.35 -0.54 -5.86
C THR A 96 -3.53 -1.16 -7.25
N PHE A 97 -4.77 -1.27 -7.67
CA PHE A 97 -5.14 -1.66 -9.03
C PHE A 97 -6.05 -0.60 -9.65
N LEU A 98 -5.77 -0.24 -10.90
CA LEU A 98 -6.61 0.59 -11.72
C LEU A 98 -6.86 -0.09 -13.06
N ASP A 99 -8.13 -0.23 -13.41
CA ASP A 99 -8.57 -0.76 -14.70
C ASP A 99 -9.41 0.32 -15.38
N GLY A 100 -9.05 0.67 -16.62
CA GLY A 100 -9.78 1.70 -17.32
C GLY A 100 -9.58 1.75 -18.82
N LYS A 101 -10.44 2.55 -19.43
CA LYS A 101 -10.48 2.80 -20.88
C LYS A 101 -10.65 4.28 -21.14
N LEU A 102 -9.85 4.79 -22.07
CA LEU A 102 -9.88 6.15 -22.56
C LEU A 102 -10.24 6.14 -24.05
N GLN A 103 -11.27 6.88 -24.43
CA GLN A 103 -11.69 7.06 -25.81
C GLN A 103 -11.55 8.52 -26.22
N ILE A 104 -10.80 8.75 -27.30
CA ILE A 104 -10.58 10.05 -27.90
C ILE A 104 -11.15 10.04 -29.32
N ALA A 105 -11.99 11.03 -29.61
CA ALA A 105 -12.53 11.27 -30.95
C ALA A 105 -12.36 12.74 -31.34
N ASP A 106 -11.98 12.99 -32.59
CA ASP A 106 -11.70 14.30 -33.17
C ASP A 106 -10.74 15.16 -32.32
N GLY A 107 -9.77 14.51 -31.68
CA GLY A 107 -8.76 15.14 -30.83
C GLY A 107 -9.31 15.57 -29.46
N LYS A 108 -10.52 15.14 -29.09
CA LYS A 108 -11.14 15.42 -27.79
C LYS A 108 -11.37 14.13 -27.02
N VAL A 109 -11.17 14.18 -25.70
CA VAL A 109 -11.58 13.08 -24.81
C VAL A 109 -13.10 13.01 -24.82
N VAL A 110 -13.64 11.84 -25.16
CA VAL A 110 -15.08 11.62 -25.21
C VAL A 110 -15.54 10.85 -23.98
N ASP A 111 -14.89 9.72 -23.69
CA ASP A 111 -15.25 8.85 -22.57
C ASP A 111 -14.00 8.40 -21.81
N ILE A 112 -14.09 8.44 -20.48
CA ILE A 112 -13.17 7.77 -19.56
C ILE A 112 -13.98 6.77 -18.76
N VAL A 113 -13.66 5.48 -18.88
CA VAL A 113 -14.27 4.41 -18.10
C VAL A 113 -13.25 3.92 -17.10
N ILE A 114 -13.64 3.82 -15.83
CA ILE A 114 -12.84 3.23 -14.76
C ILE A 114 -13.66 2.07 -14.20
N ASN A 115 -13.17 0.85 -14.33
CA ASN A 115 -13.86 -0.32 -13.81
C ASN A 115 -13.74 -0.32 -12.28
N SER A 116 -14.84 -0.68 -11.62
CA SER A 116 -14.86 -0.83 -10.17
C SER A 116 -14.13 -2.12 -9.81
N PRO A 117 -13.30 -2.13 -8.75
CA PRO A 117 -12.69 -3.36 -8.23
C PRO A 117 -13.78 -4.36 -7.81
N GLU A 118 -13.43 -5.65 -7.70
CA GLU A 118 -14.42 -6.68 -7.35
C GLU A 118 -14.96 -6.46 -5.93
N ASP A 119 -14.08 -6.38 -4.92
CA ASP A 119 -14.50 -6.25 -3.52
C ASP A 119 -13.66 -5.25 -2.71
N LYS A 120 -12.33 -5.41 -2.70
CA LYS A 120 -11.41 -4.65 -1.84
C LYS A 120 -10.17 -4.21 -2.60
N VAL A 121 -9.73 -2.97 -2.37
CA VAL A 121 -8.45 -2.45 -2.84
C VAL A 121 -7.61 -2.03 -1.64
N GLU A 122 -6.50 -2.73 -1.43
CA GLU A 122 -5.54 -2.39 -0.39
C GLU A 122 -4.77 -1.12 -0.79
N ILE A 123 -4.77 -0.12 0.09
CA ILE A 123 -4.03 1.12 -0.14
C ILE A 123 -2.73 1.09 0.65
N LEU A 124 -2.81 0.66 1.91
CA LEU A 124 -1.68 0.64 2.83
C LEU A 124 -1.89 -0.47 3.86
N ASP A 125 -0.85 -1.27 4.07
CA ASP A 125 -0.69 -2.18 5.20
C ASP A 125 0.62 -1.82 5.89
N VAL A 126 0.59 -1.64 7.19
CA VAL A 126 1.78 -1.41 8.01
C VAL A 126 1.73 -2.37 9.18
N LYS A 127 2.81 -3.11 9.40
CA LYS A 127 2.88 -4.09 10.48
C LYS A 127 4.21 -4.00 11.21
N GLY A 128 4.17 -3.84 12.52
CA GLY A 128 5.33 -3.87 13.40
C GLY A 128 5.30 -5.08 14.33
N GLU A 129 6.38 -5.86 14.35
CA GLU A 129 6.53 -7.05 15.16
C GLU A 129 7.78 -6.97 16.04
N PHE A 130 7.69 -7.57 17.24
CA PHE A 130 8.75 -7.57 18.24
C PHE A 130 9.09 -8.99 18.66
N PHE A 131 10.39 -9.28 18.74
CA PHE A 131 10.93 -10.58 19.07
C PHE A 131 12.01 -10.45 20.13
N TYR A 132 12.03 -11.37 21.08
CA TYR A 132 13.19 -11.58 21.92
C TYR A 132 14.12 -12.57 21.24
N LEU A 133 15.42 -12.32 21.32
CA LEU A 133 16.45 -13.25 20.92
C LEU A 133 17.01 -13.91 22.17
N ILE A 134 16.93 -15.23 22.24
CA ILE A 134 17.52 -16.04 23.30
C ILE A 134 18.30 -17.16 22.59
N ASP A 135 19.63 -17.14 22.70
CA ASP A 135 20.54 -18.11 22.06
C ASP A 135 20.21 -18.33 20.57
N ASP A 136 20.11 -17.22 19.83
CA ASP A 136 19.79 -17.13 18.40
C ASP A 136 18.37 -17.60 17.99
N GLN A 137 17.48 -17.86 18.95
CA GLN A 137 16.06 -18.13 18.67
C GLN A 137 15.21 -16.88 18.82
N GLU A 138 14.42 -16.56 17.79
CA GLU A 138 13.41 -15.50 17.83
C GLU A 138 12.15 -16.01 18.53
N VAL A 139 11.88 -15.49 19.72
CA VAL A 139 10.67 -15.78 20.49
C VAL A 139 9.75 -14.57 20.38
N ARG A 140 8.63 -14.74 19.67
CA ARG A 140 7.57 -13.73 19.59
C ARG A 140 6.92 -13.60 20.97
N LYS A 141 6.87 -12.39 21.52
CA LYS A 141 6.12 -12.13 22.75
C LYS A 141 4.73 -11.62 22.37
N GLU A 142 3.70 -12.29 22.86
CA GLU A 142 2.35 -11.70 22.88
C GLU A 142 2.37 -10.55 23.89
N VAL A 143 2.02 -9.36 23.42
CA VAL A 143 1.95 -8.18 24.28
C VAL A 143 0.50 -8.00 24.71
N ALA A 144 0.25 -8.08 26.02
CA ALA A 144 -1.08 -7.88 26.56
C ALA A 144 -1.50 -6.40 26.49
N GLY A 145 -2.79 -6.14 26.30
CA GLY A 145 -3.34 -4.77 26.31
C GLY A 145 -3.33 -4.05 24.96
N GLU A 146 -3.21 -4.79 23.86
CA GLU A 146 -3.43 -4.24 22.51
C GLU A 146 -4.81 -3.59 22.41
N LYS A 147 -4.85 -2.40 21.83
CA LYS A 147 -6.09 -1.71 21.48
C LYS A 147 -6.27 -1.74 19.98
N GLU A 148 -7.51 -1.93 19.56
CA GLU A 148 -7.91 -1.94 18.16
C GLU A 148 -8.99 -0.89 17.93
N PHE A 149 -8.81 -0.12 16.86
CA PHE A 149 -9.79 0.84 16.37
C PHE A 149 -9.98 0.56 14.90
N ALA A 150 -11.22 0.39 14.46
CA ALA A 150 -11.57 0.23 13.06
C ALA A 150 -12.75 1.11 12.72
N GLY A 151 -12.79 1.60 11.48
CA GLY A 151 -13.89 2.42 11.01
C GLY A 151 -13.87 2.61 9.51
N CYS A 152 -15.03 2.96 8.96
CA CYS A 152 -15.20 3.27 7.55
C CYS A 152 -15.91 4.61 7.39
N THR A 153 -15.59 5.30 6.29
CA THR A 153 -16.37 6.44 5.80
C THR A 153 -17.76 5.97 5.36
N SER A 154 -18.73 6.88 5.25
CA SER A 154 -20.12 6.56 4.85
C SER A 154 -20.26 6.05 3.41
N GLY A 155 -19.15 5.96 2.66
CA GLY A 155 -19.13 5.65 1.24
C GLY A 155 -19.49 6.85 0.37
N VAL A 156 -18.76 7.02 -0.73
CA VAL A 156 -19.06 8.00 -1.79
C VAL A 156 -18.95 7.26 -3.11
N LEU A 157 -19.94 7.44 -3.99
CA LEU A 157 -19.99 6.76 -5.29
C LEU A 157 -19.88 5.22 -5.20
N GLY A 158 -20.45 4.62 -4.14
CA GLY A 158 -20.45 3.16 -3.94
C GLY A 158 -19.12 2.55 -3.50
N MET A 159 -18.19 3.36 -2.98
CA MET A 159 -16.93 2.93 -2.39
C MET A 159 -16.77 3.57 -1.01
N ALA A 160 -16.40 2.78 0.00
CA ALA A 160 -16.08 3.27 1.34
C ALA A 160 -14.58 3.13 1.60
N LEU A 161 -13.95 4.20 2.09
CA LEU A 161 -12.61 4.12 2.67
C LEU A 161 -12.71 3.58 4.09
N CYS A 162 -12.05 2.46 4.34
CA CYS A 162 -11.99 1.77 5.63
C CYS A 162 -10.55 1.73 6.13
N GLY A 163 -10.40 1.72 7.45
CA GLY A 163 -9.10 1.47 8.05
C GLY A 163 -9.20 0.92 9.46
N SER A 164 -8.14 0.19 9.83
CA SER A 164 -7.93 -0.35 11.17
C SER A 164 -6.57 0.09 11.70
N MET A 165 -6.50 0.30 13.00
CA MET A 165 -5.27 0.53 13.72
C MET A 165 -5.28 -0.34 14.97
N LYS A 166 -4.30 -1.23 15.05
CA LYS A 166 -3.99 -2.03 16.21
C LYS A 166 -2.68 -1.51 16.81
N TYR A 167 -2.63 -1.23 18.11
CA TYR A 167 -1.38 -0.81 18.73
C TYR A 167 -1.30 -1.20 20.19
N THR A 168 -0.07 -1.31 20.69
CA THR A 168 0.23 -1.48 22.10
C THR A 168 0.39 -0.11 22.77
N PRO A 169 -0.47 0.28 23.74
CA PRO A 169 -0.33 1.53 24.47
C PRO A 169 0.98 1.58 25.26
N SER A 170 1.64 2.74 25.25
CA SER A 170 2.82 2.95 26.09
C SER A 170 2.44 3.01 27.57
N THR A 171 3.30 2.44 28.42
CA THR A 171 3.27 2.63 29.88
C THR A 171 4.35 3.62 30.31
N GLU A 172 4.40 4.02 31.59
CA GLU A 172 5.47 4.92 32.07
C GLU A 172 6.89 4.35 31.90
N THR A 173 7.01 3.03 31.80
CA THR A 173 8.29 2.33 31.68
C THR A 173 8.55 1.76 30.29
N SER A 174 7.61 1.86 29.35
CA SER A 174 7.81 1.41 27.98
C SER A 174 8.28 2.55 27.08
N PRO A 175 8.96 2.24 25.97
CA PRO A 175 9.17 3.22 24.91
C PRO A 175 7.85 3.79 24.38
N LEU A 176 7.93 4.96 23.75
CA LEU A 176 6.82 5.54 22.98
C LEU A 176 6.58 4.73 21.71
N PHE A 177 5.36 4.78 21.17
CA PHE A 177 5.06 4.27 19.84
C PHE A 177 6.05 4.83 18.79
N PRO A 178 6.58 4.01 17.86
CA PRO A 178 6.25 2.60 17.57
C PRO A 178 7.03 1.56 18.41
N GLY A 179 7.85 1.97 19.37
CA GLY A 179 8.68 1.09 20.19
C GLY A 179 7.97 0.40 21.37
N SER A 180 6.71 0.73 21.64
CA SER A 180 5.95 0.22 22.80
C SER A 180 5.54 -1.25 22.67
N GLY A 181 5.49 -1.79 21.46
CA GLY A 181 5.10 -3.17 21.17
C GLY A 181 4.50 -3.31 19.77
N PRO A 182 3.98 -4.51 19.42
CA PRO A 182 3.40 -4.76 18.11
C PRO A 182 2.29 -3.77 17.75
N PHE A 183 2.22 -3.47 16.47
CA PHE A 183 1.20 -2.59 15.90
C PHE A 183 0.86 -3.00 14.46
N GLY A 184 -0.32 -2.60 14.02
CA GLY A 184 -0.86 -2.82 12.68
C GLY A 184 -1.66 -1.61 12.24
N VAL A 185 -1.53 -1.20 10.98
CA VAL A 185 -2.38 -0.18 10.36
C VAL A 185 -2.78 -0.69 8.99
N ASP A 186 -4.07 -0.79 8.74
CA ASP A 186 -4.62 -1.15 7.44
C ASP A 186 -5.46 0.01 6.92
N LEU A 187 -5.30 0.33 5.64
CA LEU A 187 -6.14 1.27 4.92
C LEU A 187 -6.53 0.63 3.59
N TYR A 188 -7.82 0.55 3.32
CA TYR A 188 -8.34 -0.06 2.11
C TYR A 188 -9.65 0.58 1.67
N LEU A 189 -9.93 0.51 0.37
CA LEU A 189 -11.24 0.83 -0.17
C LEU A 189 -12.06 -0.46 -0.28
N GLU A 190 -13.29 -0.39 0.19
CA GLU A 190 -14.28 -1.47 0.11
C GLU A 190 -15.44 -1.03 -0.78
N LYS A 191 -15.86 -1.91 -1.68
CA LYS A 191 -17.00 -1.66 -2.54
C LYS A 191 -18.29 -1.82 -1.75
N THR A 192 -19.11 -0.77 -1.74
CA THR A 192 -20.39 -0.75 -1.00
C THR A 192 -21.61 -0.72 -1.91
N GLY A 193 -21.44 -0.37 -3.18
CA GLY A 193 -22.52 -0.35 -4.18
C GLY A 193 -22.39 -1.48 -5.21
N THR A 194 -23.39 -1.57 -6.08
CA THR A 194 -23.48 -2.58 -7.16
C THR A 194 -22.89 -2.10 -8.48
N GLN A 195 -22.27 -0.91 -8.51
CA GLN A 195 -21.75 -0.32 -9.73
C GLN A 195 -20.61 -1.16 -10.33
N THR A 196 -20.60 -1.29 -11.65
CA THR A 196 -19.56 -2.02 -12.37
C THR A 196 -18.36 -1.13 -12.71
N GLY A 197 -18.55 0.19 -12.68
CA GLY A 197 -17.50 1.17 -12.92
C GLY A 197 -18.03 2.59 -12.85
N TYR A 198 -17.20 3.52 -13.35
CA TYR A 198 -17.46 4.95 -13.44
C TYR A 198 -17.20 5.39 -14.87
N ILE A 199 -18.15 6.08 -15.48
CA ILE A 199 -18.03 6.64 -16.82
C ILE A 199 -18.05 8.16 -16.70
N LEU A 200 -16.99 8.81 -17.15
CA LEU A 200 -16.88 10.25 -17.25
C LEU A 200 -16.96 10.63 -18.73
N GLN A 201 -18.06 11.29 -19.11
CA GLN A 201 -18.25 11.77 -20.48
C GLN A 201 -18.03 13.27 -20.55
N PHE A 202 -17.21 13.69 -21.51
CA PHE A 202 -16.96 15.11 -21.79
C PHE A 202 -17.65 15.49 -23.09
N LYS A 203 -18.73 16.27 -23.00
CA LYS A 203 -19.44 16.79 -24.17
C LYS A 203 -19.08 18.25 -24.34
N HIS A 204 -18.49 18.57 -25.49
CA HIS A 204 -18.10 19.93 -25.84
C HIS A 204 -18.92 20.42 -27.02
N GLU A 205 -19.96 21.20 -26.74
CA GLU A 205 -20.67 22.00 -27.75
C GLU A 205 -20.10 23.42 -27.80
N THR A 206 -20.36 24.14 -28.90
CA THR A 206 -19.73 25.42 -29.28
C THR A 206 -19.74 26.52 -28.20
N ASN A 207 -20.56 26.40 -27.14
CA ASN A 207 -20.60 27.28 -25.97
C ASN A 207 -20.94 26.56 -24.65
N LYS A 208 -20.86 25.22 -24.59
CA LYS A 208 -21.26 24.45 -23.41
C LYS A 208 -20.29 23.29 -23.19
N LEU A 209 -19.69 23.27 -21.99
CA LEU A 209 -18.95 22.12 -21.48
C LEU A 209 -19.86 21.37 -20.51
N GLU A 210 -20.15 20.11 -20.82
CA GLU A 210 -20.96 19.25 -19.96
C GLU A 210 -20.12 18.05 -19.52
N LEU A 211 -20.03 17.86 -18.20
CA LEU A 211 -19.42 16.70 -17.57
C LEU A 211 -20.55 15.81 -17.05
N VAL A 212 -20.63 14.59 -17.58
CA VAL A 212 -21.58 13.57 -17.12
C VAL A 212 -20.79 12.51 -16.37
N ILE A 213 -21.24 12.19 -15.16
CA ILE A 213 -20.70 11.10 -14.33
C ILE A 213 -21.79 10.04 -14.24
N ASP A 214 -21.52 8.85 -14.75
CA ASP A 214 -22.44 7.72 -14.73
C ASP A 214 -21.81 6.54 -13.96
N THR A 215 -22.62 5.89 -13.13
CA THR A 215 -22.27 4.72 -12.32
C THR A 215 -23.13 3.52 -12.74
N PRO A 216 -22.79 2.86 -13.87
CA PRO A 216 -23.61 1.79 -14.41
C PRO A 216 -23.78 0.64 -13.42
N GLY A 217 -25.01 0.14 -13.29
CA GLY A 217 -25.34 -0.97 -12.39
C GLY A 217 -25.53 -0.57 -10.92
N SER A 218 -25.39 0.71 -10.56
CA SER A 218 -25.77 1.20 -9.22
C SER A 218 -27.28 1.07 -9.01
N GLN A 219 -27.71 0.67 -7.81
CA GLN A 219 -29.12 0.71 -7.40
C GLN A 219 -29.56 2.08 -6.87
N ASN A 220 -28.61 2.94 -6.52
CA ASN A 220 -28.86 4.31 -6.08
C ASN A 220 -28.31 5.27 -7.14
N ASP A 221 -29.20 5.82 -7.96
CA ASP A 221 -28.89 6.99 -8.81
C ASP A 221 -28.83 8.22 -7.90
N HIS A 222 -27.69 8.92 -7.92
CA HIS A 222 -27.52 10.20 -7.22
C HIS A 222 -27.37 11.34 -8.23
#